data_AF-E6PIY7-F1
#
_entry.id   AF-E6PIY7-F1
#
_cell.length_a   1.000
_cell.length_b   1.000
_cell.length_c   1.000
_cell.angle_alpha   90.00
_cell.angle_beta   90.00
_cell.angle_gamma   90.00
#
_symmetry.space_group_name_H-M   'P 1'
#
loop_
_entity.id
_entity.type
_entity.pdbx_description
1 polymer ?
#
loop_
_entity_poly.entity_id
_entity_poly.type
_entity_poly.pdbx_seq_one_letter_code
_entity_poly.pdbx_strand_id
1 'polypeptide(L)'
;MFELLDSYLLESSPAKGAVVAALLASKPSGEHLRPFMEGIARLGERTPDLALLALRLAAANLRADDATVLALRDASQRARSGDPAARESYFQILRGDGTSSTP
;
A
#
# COMPACT_ATOMS: atom_id res chain seq x y z
N MET A 1 -6.15 0.24 11.01
CA MET A 1 -4.71 -0.08 10.88
C MET A 1 -4.17 0.33 9.51
N PHE A 2 -4.71 -0.23 8.43
CA PHE A 2 -4.29 0.18 7.08
C PHE A 2 -4.63 1.65 6.74
N GLU A 3 -5.51 2.31 7.50
CA GLU A 3 -5.76 3.75 7.39
C GLU A 3 -4.49 4.60 7.56
N LEU A 4 -3.60 4.27 8.51
CA LEU A 4 -2.34 5.00 8.66
C LEU A 4 -1.40 4.78 7.48
N LEU A 5 -1.43 3.57 6.92
CA LEU A 5 -0.68 3.26 5.71
C LEU A 5 -1.26 4.04 4.51
N ASP A 6 -2.59 4.08 4.37
CA ASP A 6 -3.28 4.80 3.32
C ASP A 6 -2.99 6.31 3.41
N SER A 7 -3.04 6.92 4.60
CA SER A 7 -2.64 8.32 4.81
C SER A 7 -1.18 8.57 4.42
N TYR A 8 -0.25 7.70 4.83
CA TYR A 8 1.15 7.85 4.41
C TYR A 8 1.34 7.72 2.90
N LEU A 9 0.66 6.77 2.27
CA LEU A 9 0.74 6.55 0.83
C LEU A 9 0.13 7.72 0.05
N LEU A 10 -0.93 8.35 0.54
CA LEU A 10 -1.63 9.42 -0.17
C LEU A 10 -1.10 10.83 0.16
N GLU A 11 -0.62 11.04 1.38
CA GLU A 11 -0.37 12.38 1.95
C GLU A 11 1.06 12.54 2.47
N SER A 12 1.88 11.49 2.43
CA SER A 12 3.23 11.45 3.03
C SER A 12 3.26 11.75 4.53
N SER A 13 2.11 11.57 5.20
CA SER A 13 1.92 11.80 6.63
C SER A 13 1.01 10.71 7.21
N PRO A 14 1.30 10.13 8.39
CA PRO A 14 2.43 10.41 9.26
C PRO A 14 3.77 9.92 8.69
N ALA A 15 4.89 10.23 9.35
CA ALA A 15 6.21 9.76 8.93
C ALA A 15 6.25 8.22 8.84
N LYS A 16 7.00 7.72 7.85
CA LYS A 16 7.11 6.28 7.54
C LYS A 16 7.46 5.41 8.74
N GLY A 17 8.36 5.86 9.61
CA GLY A 17 8.74 5.13 10.82
C GLY A 17 7.55 4.85 11.74
N ALA A 18 6.62 5.82 11.87
CA ALA A 18 5.40 5.65 12.67
C ALA A 18 4.44 4.63 12.03
N VAL A 19 4.32 4.63 10.70
CA VAL A 19 3.52 3.65 9.96
C VAL A 19 4.08 2.25 10.15
N VAL A 20 5.39 2.08 9.97
CA VAL A 20 6.06 0.79 10.16
C VAL A 20 5.91 0.29 11.60
N ALA A 21 6.11 1.15 12.58
CA ALA A 21 5.90 0.80 13.99
C ALA A 21 4.46 0.35 14.26
N ALA A 22 3.46 1.05 13.71
CA ALA A 22 2.06 0.69 13.83
C ALA A 22 1.75 -0.67 13.17
N LEU A 23 2.27 -0.91 11.96
CA LEU A 23 2.11 -2.19 11.26
C LEU A 23 2.68 -3.36 12.07
N LEU A 24 3.90 -3.22 12.59
CA LEU A 24 4.54 -4.24 13.43
C LEU A 24 3.80 -4.46 14.76
N ALA A 25 3.22 -3.40 15.34
CA ALA A 25 2.44 -3.50 16.57
C ALA A 25 1.10 -4.22 16.34
N SER A 26 0.39 -3.95 15.24
CA SER A 26 -0.88 -4.63 14.93
C SER A 26 -0.75 -6.10 14.62
N LYS A 27 0.40 -6.54 14.09
CA LYS A 27 0.63 -7.92 13.63
C LYS A 27 -0.53 -8.41 12.74
N PRO A 28 -0.81 -7.74 11.61
CA PRO A 28 -1.87 -8.16 10.70
C PRO A 28 -1.69 -9.63 10.33
N SER A 29 -2.76 -10.41 10.46
CA SER A 29 -2.76 -11.86 10.33
C SER A 29 -3.22 -12.29 8.93
N GLY A 30 -2.61 -13.35 8.42
CA GLY A 30 -2.86 -13.92 7.08
C GLY A 30 -1.58 -14.48 6.49
N GLU A 31 -1.63 -15.72 5.95
CA GLU A 31 -0.44 -16.37 5.41
C GLU A 31 0.20 -15.57 4.27
N HIS A 32 -0.61 -14.89 3.46
CA HIS A 32 -0.17 -14.06 2.34
C HIS A 32 0.47 -12.72 2.78
N LEU A 33 0.24 -12.26 4.02
CA LEU A 33 0.86 -11.04 4.56
C LEU A 33 2.18 -11.31 5.26
N ARG A 34 2.38 -12.54 5.74
CA ARG A 34 3.58 -12.96 6.48
C ARG A 34 4.91 -12.58 5.81
N PRO A 35 5.16 -12.86 4.51
CA PRO A 35 6.44 -12.50 3.90
C PRO A 35 6.69 -10.98 3.89
N PHE A 36 5.64 -10.17 3.74
CA PHE A 36 5.75 -8.72 3.82
C PHE A 36 6.09 -8.27 5.24
N MET A 37 5.41 -8.82 6.24
CA MET A 37 5.66 -8.47 7.64
C MET A 37 7.06 -8.87 8.10
N GLU A 38 7.59 -10.00 7.66
CA GLU A 38 8.98 -10.41 7.92
C GLU A 38 9.99 -9.44 7.29
N GLY A 39 9.75 -9.02 6.03
CA GLY A 39 10.57 -8.01 5.37
C GLY A 39 10.55 -6.67 6.09
N ILE A 40 9.36 -6.20 6.49
CA ILE A 40 9.16 -4.96 7.24
C ILE A 40 9.86 -5.02 8.60
N ALA A 41 9.76 -6.14 9.31
CA ALA A 41 10.42 -6.31 10.60
C ALA A 41 11.95 -6.23 10.48
N ARG A 42 12.53 -6.71 9.38
CA ARG A 42 13.97 -6.66 9.12
C ARG A 42 14.45 -5.27 8.68
N LEU A 43 13.68 -4.60 7.83
CA LEU A 43 14.09 -3.34 7.22
C LEU A 43 13.69 -2.11 8.05
N GLY A 44 12.63 -2.20 8.84
CA GLY A 44 12.09 -1.07 9.61
C GLY A 44 11.71 0.09 8.69
N GLU A 45 12.11 1.31 9.05
CA GLU A 45 11.88 2.52 8.25
C GLU A 45 12.53 2.48 6.85
N ARG A 46 13.52 1.61 6.62
CA ARG A 46 14.17 1.41 5.32
C ARG A 46 13.35 0.56 4.35
N THR A 47 12.21 0.04 4.77
CA THR A 47 11.28 -0.72 3.91
C THR A 47 10.92 0.11 2.68
N PRO A 48 11.09 -0.34 1.43
CA PRO A 48 10.70 0.45 0.25
C PRO A 48 9.20 0.75 0.19
N ASP A 49 8.82 1.93 -0.33
CA ASP A 49 7.39 2.29 -0.52
C ASP A 49 6.66 1.27 -1.40
N LEU A 50 7.36 0.68 -2.38
CA LEU A 50 6.83 -0.41 -3.20
C LEU A 50 6.42 -1.64 -2.37
N ALA A 51 7.18 -1.99 -1.34
CA ALA A 51 6.82 -3.09 -0.46
C ALA A 51 5.59 -2.75 0.41
N LEU A 52 5.44 -1.48 0.80
CA LEU A 52 4.26 -0.99 1.51
C LEU A 52 3.00 -0.98 0.62
N LEU A 53 3.14 -0.60 -0.65
CA LEU A 53 2.07 -0.69 -1.66
C LEU A 53 1.67 -2.15 -1.92
N ALA A 54 2.64 -3.04 -2.10
CA ALA A 54 2.39 -4.47 -2.29
C ALA A 54 1.73 -5.13 -1.07
N LEU A 55 2.14 -4.76 0.16
CA LEU A 55 1.45 -5.16 1.38
C LEU A 55 -0.01 -4.71 1.36
N ARG A 56 -0.28 -3.46 0.91
CA ARG A 56 -1.63 -2.92 0.89
C ARG A 56 -2.54 -3.62 -0.11
N LEU A 57 -2.01 -4.03 -1.26
CA LEU A 57 -2.70 -4.88 -2.24
C LEU A 57 -3.00 -6.26 -1.65
N ALA A 58 -1.99 -6.89 -1.04
CA ALA A 58 -2.15 -8.20 -0.42
C ALA A 58 -3.22 -8.16 0.69
N ALA A 59 -3.25 -7.09 1.49
CA ALA A 59 -4.26 -6.87 2.52
C ALA A 59 -5.68 -6.66 1.96
N ALA A 60 -5.79 -6.23 0.71
CA ALA A 60 -7.06 -6.14 -0.02
C ALA A 60 -7.45 -7.47 -0.72
N ASN A 61 -6.71 -8.57 -0.47
CA ASN A 61 -6.82 -9.84 -1.20
C ASN A 61 -6.60 -9.69 -2.72
N LEU A 62 -5.81 -8.71 -3.14
CA LEU A 62 -5.42 -8.49 -4.53
C LEU A 62 -4.03 -9.06 -4.79
N ARG A 63 -3.79 -9.43 -6.05
CA ARG A 63 -2.46 -9.84 -6.50
C ARG A 63 -1.54 -8.62 -6.55
N ALA A 64 -0.39 -8.71 -5.91
CA ALA A 64 0.66 -7.69 -5.98
C ALA A 64 1.63 -7.99 -7.14
N ASP A 65 1.11 -8.08 -8.37
CA ASP A 65 1.94 -8.13 -9.58
C ASP A 65 2.46 -6.73 -9.96
N ASP A 66 3.46 -6.70 -10.84
CA ASP A 66 4.15 -5.48 -11.24
C ASP A 66 3.18 -4.42 -11.78
N ALA A 67 2.22 -4.81 -12.61
CA ALA A 67 1.26 -3.88 -13.21
C ALA A 67 0.38 -3.22 -12.14
N THR A 68 -0.17 -4.01 -11.23
CA THR A 68 -1.06 -3.53 -10.16
C THR A 68 -0.31 -2.67 -9.14
N VAL A 69 0.92 -3.05 -8.80
CA VAL A 69 1.79 -2.26 -7.90
C VAL A 69 2.15 -0.92 -8.54
N LEU A 70 2.48 -0.90 -9.84
CA LEU A 70 2.79 0.33 -10.56
C LEU A 70 1.57 1.25 -10.69
N ALA A 71 0.38 0.71 -10.94
CA ALA A 71 -0.86 1.48 -10.98
C ALA A 71 -1.17 2.12 -9.61
N LEU A 72 -1.03 1.36 -8.52
CA LEU A 72 -1.25 1.87 -7.18
C LEU A 72 -0.19 2.93 -6.80
N ARG A 73 1.06 2.73 -7.21
CA ARG A 73 2.14 3.71 -7.05
C ARG A 73 1.81 5.01 -7.78
N ASP A 74 1.38 4.94 -9.03
CA ASP A 74 1.04 6.14 -9.82
C ASP A 74 -0.08 6.94 -9.14
N ALA A 75 -1.16 6.27 -8.74
CA ALA A 75 -2.26 6.91 -8.01
C ALA A 75 -1.78 7.56 -6.69
N SER A 76 -0.92 6.87 -5.93
CA SER A 76 -0.30 7.41 -4.71
C SER A 76 0.56 8.65 -4.99
N GLN A 77 1.40 8.62 -6.04
CA GLN A 77 2.25 9.76 -6.41
C GLN A 77 1.44 10.96 -6.91
N ARG A 78 0.37 10.73 -7.69
CA ARG A 78 -0.55 11.78 -8.13
C ARG A 78 -1.29 12.41 -6.95
N ALA A 79 -1.77 11.60 -6.00
CA ALA A 79 -2.42 12.09 -4.79
C ALA A 79 -1.47 12.98 -3.97
N ARG A 80 -0.22 12.55 -3.78
CA ARG A 80 0.82 13.35 -3.11
C ARG A 80 1.15 14.67 -3.83
N SER A 81 0.91 14.72 -5.14
CA SER A 81 1.12 15.91 -5.97
C SER A 81 -0.12 16.83 -6.01
N GLY A 82 -1.18 16.49 -5.29
CA GLY A 82 -2.39 17.31 -5.17
C GLY A 82 -3.47 17.04 -6.22
N ASP A 83 -3.40 15.92 -6.96
CA ASP A 83 -4.47 15.52 -7.88
C ASP A 83 -5.72 15.07 -7.09
N PRO A 84 -6.85 15.79 -7.20
CA PRO A 84 -8.06 15.50 -6.43
C PRO A 84 -8.72 14.17 -6.83
N ALA A 85 -8.49 13.67 -8.05
CA ALA A 85 -9.06 12.41 -8.52
C ALA A 85 -8.21 11.19 -8.15
N ALA A 86 -6.93 11.40 -7.83
CA ALA A 86 -6.00 10.30 -7.59
C ALA A 86 -6.31 9.48 -6.33
N ARG A 87 -6.87 10.12 -5.29
CA ARG A 87 -7.33 9.41 -4.08
C ARG A 87 -8.42 8.39 -4.41
N GLU A 88 -9.39 8.78 -5.23
CA GLU A 88 -10.44 7.87 -5.67
C GLU A 88 -9.87 6.74 -6.54
N SER A 89 -8.96 7.06 -7.47
CA SER A 89 -8.26 6.03 -8.27
C SER A 89 -7.55 5.00 -7.39
N TYR A 90 -6.84 5.45 -6.34
CA TYR A 90 -6.16 4.58 -5.39
C TYR A 90 -7.12 3.58 -4.72
N PHE A 91 -8.29 4.05 -4.25
CA PHE A 91 -9.27 3.17 -3.62
C PHE A 91 -10.03 2.29 -4.61
N GLN A 92 -10.22 2.73 -5.87
CA GLN A 92 -10.79 1.87 -6.92
C GLN A 92 -9.89 0.68 -7.24
N ILE A 93 -8.57 0.91 -7.33
CA ILE A 93 -7.60 -0.19 -7.49
C ILE A 93 -7.75 -1.18 -6.33
N LEU A 94 -7.83 -0.69 -5.09
CA LEU A 94 -7.95 -1.53 -3.89
C LEU A 94 -9.30 -2.26 -3.75
N ARG A 95 -10.35 -1.80 -4.43
CA ARG A 95 -11.62 -2.52 -4.54
C ARG A 95 -11.60 -3.62 -5.61
N GLY A 96 -10.61 -3.62 -6.49
CA GLY A 96 -10.55 -4.51 -7.66
C GLY A 96 -11.36 -4.02 -8.86
N ASP A 97 -12.08 -2.89 -8.73
CA ASP A 97 -12.95 -2.30 -9.77
C ASP A 97 -12.17 -1.82 -11.02
N GLY A 98 -10.84 -1.71 -10.92
CA GLY A 98 -9.96 -1.20 -11.99
C GLY A 98 -9.14 -2.25 -12.74
N THR A 99 -9.28 -3.55 -12.45
CA THR A 99 -8.45 -4.63 -13.09
C THR A 99 -9.22 -5.49 -14.09
N SER A 100 -10.46 -5.14 -14.39
CA SER A 100 -11.25 -5.79 -15.44
C SER A 100 -11.05 -5.08 -16.77
N SER A 101 -9.91 -5.26 -17.44
CA SER A 101 -9.79 -5.14 -18.90
C SER A 101 -8.39 -5.50 -19.39
N THR A 102 -8.21 -6.73 -19.86
CA THR A 102 -7.54 -6.98 -21.15
C THR A 102 -8.07 -8.32 -21.70
N PRO A 103 -8.39 -8.42 -23.01
CA PRO A 103 -9.22 -9.47 -23.62
C PRO A 103 -8.56 -10.85 -23.72
#